data_AF-A0A559IY26-F1
#
_entry.id   AF-A0A559IY26-F1
#
_cell.length_a   1.000
_cell.length_b   1.000
_cell.length_c   1.000
_cell.angle_alpha   90.00
_cell.angle_beta   90.00
_cell.angle_gamma   90.00
#
_symmetry.space_group_name_H-M   'P 1'
#
loop_
_entity.id
_entity.type
_entity.pdbx_description
1 polymer ?
#
loop_
_entity_poly.entity_id
_entity_poly.type
_entity_poly.pdbx_seq_one_letter_code
_entity_poly.pdbx_strand_id
1 'polypeptide(L)'
;MTKHDNANDLSVPYNLESVLSQLNVFVGKWNTEGVVTDAVSGSTVTLKATDTYEWLPGGYFLIHHVDGQIGEAEVKAIEMIGYDASSQMYFTHSYDNQGNLNKYQATLLDSYKKRD
;
A
#
# COMPACT_ATOMS: atom_id res chain seq x y z
N MET A 1 -1.79 -22.93 34.17
CA MET A 1 -3.08 -22.28 33.86
C MET A 1 -3.16 -21.04 34.73
N THR A 2 -2.58 -19.94 34.26
CA THR A 2 -2.55 -18.68 35.00
C THR A 2 -3.48 -17.73 34.27
N LYS A 3 -4.61 -17.41 34.89
CA LYS A 3 -5.51 -16.35 34.44
C LYS A 3 -4.76 -15.02 34.60
N HIS A 4 -4.65 -14.28 33.52
CA HIS A 4 -4.42 -12.85 33.58
C HIS A 4 -5.67 -12.20 32.99
N ASP A 5 -6.61 -11.88 33.87
CA ASP A 5 -7.71 -10.99 33.56
C ASP A 5 -7.25 -9.54 33.77
N ASN A 6 -7.68 -8.70 32.82
CA ASN A 6 -7.98 -7.28 32.90
C ASN A 6 -6.86 -6.22 32.89
N ALA A 7 -6.78 -5.54 31.74
CA ALA A 7 -7.07 -4.09 31.73
C ALA A 7 -7.78 -3.72 30.41
N ASN A 8 -9.10 -3.54 30.47
CA ASN A 8 -9.83 -2.67 29.56
C ASN A 8 -9.37 -1.24 29.86
N ASP A 9 -8.45 -0.71 29.07
CA ASP A 9 -8.34 0.72 28.82
C ASP A 9 -7.56 0.94 27.53
N LEU A 10 -8.26 0.89 26.40
CA LEU A 10 -8.00 1.75 25.26
C LEU A 10 -9.33 1.89 24.53
N SER A 11 -9.97 3.05 24.67
CA SER A 11 -10.90 3.52 23.66
C SER A 11 -10.13 3.68 22.34
N VAL A 12 -9.92 2.59 21.60
CA VAL A 12 -9.43 2.67 20.22
C VAL A 12 -10.61 3.24 19.44
N PRO A 13 -10.56 4.49 18.95
CA PRO A 13 -11.72 5.08 18.27
C PRO A 13 -11.97 4.46 16.89
N TYR A 14 -11.12 3.51 16.47
CA TYR A 14 -11.17 2.86 15.17
C TYR A 14 -11.19 1.34 15.33
N ASN A 15 -12.25 0.72 14.80
CA ASN A 15 -12.28 -0.71 14.59
C ASN A 15 -11.23 -1.05 13.50
N LEU A 16 -10.15 -1.76 13.86
CA LEU A 16 -9.08 -2.16 12.94
C LEU A 16 -9.63 -2.88 11.70
N GLU A 17 -10.65 -3.72 11.87
CA GLU A 17 -11.37 -4.38 10.78
C GLU A 17 -11.97 -3.36 9.81
N SER A 18 -12.58 -2.28 10.33
CA SER A 18 -13.16 -1.22 9.51
C SER A 18 -12.10 -0.51 8.67
N VAL A 19 -10.96 -0.18 9.27
CA VAL A 19 -9.86 0.51 8.58
C VAL A 19 -9.25 -0.38 7.50
N LEU A 20 -8.87 -1.61 7.84
CA LEU A 20 -8.29 -2.54 6.87
C LEU A 20 -9.28 -2.90 5.75
N SER A 21 -10.58 -2.96 6.05
CA SER A 21 -11.61 -3.23 5.03
C SER A 21 -11.67 -2.17 3.92
N GLN A 22 -11.20 -0.94 4.17
CA GLN A 22 -11.12 0.10 3.14
C GLN A 22 -10.15 -0.29 2.01
N LEU A 23 -9.17 -1.14 2.30
CA LEU A 23 -8.21 -1.62 1.30
C LEU A 23 -8.78 -2.72 0.39
N ASN A 24 -9.96 -3.27 0.69
CA ASN A 24 -10.59 -4.32 -0.12
C ASN A 24 -10.81 -3.89 -1.58
N VAL A 25 -10.95 -2.59 -1.84
CA VAL A 25 -11.10 -2.06 -3.20
C VAL A 25 -9.90 -2.38 -4.10
N PHE A 26 -8.71 -2.58 -3.53
CA PHE A 26 -7.51 -2.89 -4.30
C PHE A 26 -7.41 -4.36 -4.69
N VAL A 27 -8.04 -5.27 -3.93
CA VAL A 27 -7.90 -6.72 -4.09
C VAL A 27 -8.28 -7.14 -5.50
N GLY A 28 -7.35 -7.82 -6.18
CA GLY A 28 -7.53 -8.26 -7.56
C GLY A 28 -6.28 -8.05 -8.40
N LYS A 29 -6.46 -8.19 -9.71
CA LYS A 29 -5.42 -8.03 -10.71
C LYS A 29 -5.75 -6.86 -11.63
N TRP A 30 -4.82 -5.94 -11.76
CA TRP A 30 -4.94 -4.69 -12.51
C TRP A 30 -3.92 -4.65 -13.64
N ASN A 31 -4.31 -4.08 -14.78
CA ASN A 31 -3.38 -3.67 -15.81
C ASN A 31 -3.23 -2.15 -15.70
N THR A 32 -2.02 -1.69 -15.44
CA THR A 32 -1.70 -0.29 -15.20
C THR A 32 -0.89 0.23 -16.37
N GLU A 33 -1.36 1.32 -16.97
CA GLU A 33 -0.65 2.04 -18.01
C GLU A 33 -0.48 3.50 -17.60
N GLY A 34 0.66 4.10 -17.94
CA GLY A 34 0.94 5.48 -17.57
C GLY A 34 2.10 6.09 -18.35
N VAL A 35 2.40 7.34 -18.04
CA VAL A 35 3.55 8.07 -18.56
C VAL A 35 4.31 8.67 -17.39
N VAL A 36 5.61 8.40 -17.33
CA VAL A 36 6.52 8.97 -16.35
C VAL A 36 7.28 10.10 -17.03
N THR A 37 7.22 11.29 -16.43
CA THR A 37 7.93 12.48 -16.93
C THR A 37 9.14 12.75 -16.06
N ASP A 38 10.31 12.82 -16.68
CA ASP A 38 11.53 13.25 -16.02
C ASP A 38 11.42 14.73 -15.65
N ALA A 39 11.60 15.04 -14.36
CA ALA A 39 11.34 16.37 -13.82
C ALA A 39 12.33 17.45 -14.31
N VAL A 40 13.51 17.05 -14.79
CA VAL A 40 14.58 18.00 -15.19
C VAL A 40 14.57 18.21 -16.70
N SER A 41 14.57 17.13 -17.47
CA SER A 41 14.62 17.15 -18.93
C SER A 41 13.26 17.30 -19.60
N GLY A 42 12.17 16.99 -18.90
CA GLY A 42 10.82 16.96 -19.47
C GLY A 42 10.55 15.78 -20.40
N SER A 43 11.51 14.86 -20.55
CA SER A 43 11.32 13.67 -21.37
C SER A 43 10.31 12.73 -20.74
N THR A 44 9.53 12.03 -21.58
CA THR A 44 8.51 11.10 -21.12
C THR A 44 8.83 9.68 -21.53
N VAL A 45 8.54 8.73 -20.63
CA VAL A 45 8.63 7.28 -20.89
C VAL A 45 7.34 6.60 -20.47
N THR A 46 6.96 5.53 -21.17
CA THR A 46 5.73 4.80 -20.89
C THR A 46 5.92 3.83 -19.73
N LEU A 47 4.92 3.74 -18.86
CA LEU A 47 4.77 2.71 -17.83
C LEU A 47 3.73 1.70 -18.31
N LYS A 48 4.05 0.41 -18.19
CA LYS A 48 3.08 -0.68 -18.31
C LYS A 48 3.36 -1.70 -17.22
N ALA A 49 2.34 -2.06 -16.44
CA ALA A 49 2.48 -3.03 -15.37
C ALA A 49 1.23 -3.88 -15.21
N THR A 50 1.42 -5.04 -14.63
CA THR A 50 0.39 -5.86 -14.01
C THR A 50 0.58 -5.79 -12.51
N ASP A 51 -0.43 -5.29 -11.80
CA ASP A 51 -0.42 -5.19 -10.35
C ASP A 51 -1.39 -6.23 -9.77
N THR A 52 -0.94 -7.00 -8.78
CA THR A 52 -1.78 -8.00 -8.10
C THR A 52 -1.81 -7.71 -6.62
N TYR A 53 -3.01 -7.51 -6.08
CA TYR A 53 -3.24 -7.26 -4.66
C TYR A 53 -4.00 -8.42 -4.04
N GLU A 54 -3.47 -8.97 -2.96
CA GLU A 54 -4.08 -10.06 -2.22
C GLU A 54 -3.81 -9.95 -0.72
N TRP A 55 -4.75 -10.43 0.10
CA TRP A 55 -4.54 -10.47 1.55
C TRP A 55 -3.59 -11.61 1.93
N LEU A 56 -2.58 -11.31 2.74
CA LEU A 56 -1.85 -12.35 3.46
C LEU A 56 -2.81 -13.10 4.40
N PRO A 57 -2.68 -14.44 4.56
CA PRO A 57 -3.48 -15.18 5.52
C PRO A 57 -3.46 -14.53 6.91
N GLY A 58 -4.66 -14.23 7.43
CA GLY A 58 -4.86 -13.48 8.68
C GLY A 58 -5.43 -12.08 8.47
N GLY A 59 -5.39 -11.51 7.25
CA GLY A 59 -6.09 -10.27 6.91
C GLY A 59 -5.49 -8.99 7.49
N TYR A 60 -4.29 -9.05 8.06
CA TYR A 60 -3.61 -7.89 8.66
C TYR A 60 -2.74 -7.12 7.67
N PHE A 61 -2.29 -7.77 6.59
CA PHE A 61 -1.42 -7.18 5.57
C PHE A 61 -1.95 -7.47 4.18
N LEU A 62 -2.08 -6.43 3.37
CA LEU A 62 -2.33 -6.54 1.94
C LEU A 62 -0.98 -6.62 1.23
N ILE A 63 -0.79 -7.65 0.42
CA ILE A 63 0.38 -7.85 -0.42
C ILE A 63 0.06 -7.26 -1.79
N HIS A 64 0.98 -6.47 -2.32
CA HIS A 64 0.95 -5.93 -3.66
C HIS A 64 2.18 -6.41 -4.43
N HIS A 65 1.96 -7.15 -5.51
CA HIS A 65 2.99 -7.56 -6.46
C HIS A 65 2.94 -6.69 -7.70
N VAL A 66 4.08 -6.12 -8.06
CA VAL A 66 4.28 -5.33 -9.28
C VAL A 66 5.07 -6.15 -10.28
N ASP A 67 4.53 -6.25 -11.50
CA ASP A 67 5.21 -6.82 -12.65
C ASP A 67 5.08 -5.86 -13.83
N GLY A 68 6.13 -5.10 -14.15
CA GLY A 68 6.03 -4.10 -15.21
C GLY A 68 7.34 -3.62 -15.80
N GLN A 69 7.21 -2.56 -16.60
CA GLN A 69 8.28 -1.87 -17.30
C GLN A 69 8.05 -0.37 -17.31
N ILE A 70 9.13 0.40 -17.12
CA ILE A 70 9.18 1.84 -17.37
C ILE A 70 10.20 2.07 -18.49
N GLY A 71 9.70 2.45 -19.67
CA GLY A 71 10.50 2.40 -20.90
C GLY A 71 10.98 0.96 -21.16
N GLU A 72 12.29 0.78 -21.26
CA GLU A 72 12.92 -0.55 -21.40
C GLU A 72 13.34 -1.17 -20.05
N ALA A 73 13.25 -0.41 -18.95
CA ALA A 73 13.67 -0.88 -17.64
C ALA A 73 12.57 -1.74 -17.00
N GLU A 74 12.94 -2.96 -16.57
CA GLU A 74 12.05 -3.85 -15.84
C GLU A 74 11.85 -3.35 -14.39
N VAL A 75 10.60 -3.31 -13.96
CA VAL A 75 10.20 -2.97 -12.59
C VAL A 75 9.43 -4.15 -12.02
N LYS A 76 10.06 -4.85 -11.06
CA LYS A 76 9.37 -5.85 -10.23
C LYS A 76 9.48 -5.43 -8.78
N ALA A 77 8.39 -5.54 -8.04
CA ALA A 77 8.40 -5.28 -6.61
C ALA A 77 7.38 -6.13 -5.87
N ILE A 78 7.62 -6.30 -4.59
CA ILE A 78 6.61 -6.71 -3.62
C ILE A 78 6.48 -5.62 -2.57
N GLU A 79 5.25 -5.31 -2.20
CA GLU A 79 4.91 -4.29 -1.22
C GLU A 79 3.95 -4.88 -0.19
N MET A 80 4.26 -4.70 1.09
CA MET A 80 3.36 -5.05 2.18
C MET A 80 2.72 -3.79 2.75
N ILE A 81 1.39 -3.75 2.73
CA ILE A 81 0.59 -2.64 3.23
C ILE A 81 -0.12 -3.08 4.52
N GLY A 82 -0.01 -2.30 5.57
CA GLY A 82 -0.66 -2.56 6.86
C GLY A 82 -1.13 -1.27 7.52
N TYR A 83 -1.66 -1.39 8.74
CA TYR A 83 -2.10 -0.26 9.55
C TYR A 83 -1.43 -0.29 10.93
N ASP A 84 -0.82 0.81 11.32
CA ASP A 84 -0.28 1.01 12.66
C ASP A 84 -1.30 1.73 13.53
N ALA A 85 -1.93 1.00 14.44
CA ALA A 85 -2.96 1.53 15.33
C ALA A 85 -2.43 2.60 16.32
N SER A 86 -1.12 2.60 16.60
CA SER A 86 -0.51 3.57 17.52
C SER A 86 -0.36 4.94 16.87
N SER A 87 0.07 4.98 15.61
CA SER A 87 0.22 6.21 14.84
C SER A 87 -1.02 6.56 14.00
N GLN A 88 -2.00 5.66 13.95
CA GLN A 88 -3.24 5.78 13.17
C GLN A 88 -3.00 5.98 11.67
N MET A 89 -1.92 5.41 11.14
CA MET A 89 -1.54 5.53 9.73
C MET A 89 -1.44 4.16 9.07
N TYR A 90 -1.74 4.13 7.77
CA TYR A 90 -1.27 3.03 6.94
C TYR A 90 0.24 3.13 6.80
N PHE A 91 0.90 1.99 6.71
CA PHE A 91 2.29 1.91 6.31
C PHE A 91 2.42 0.99 5.11
N THR A 92 3.47 1.23 4.34
CA THR A 92 3.92 0.33 3.30
C THR A 92 5.43 0.13 3.40
N HIS A 93 5.86 -1.10 3.18
CA HIS A 93 7.25 -1.43 2.89
C HIS A 93 7.34 -2.14 1.53
N SER A 94 8.11 -1.58 0.61
CA SER A 94 8.35 -2.17 -0.71
C SER A 94 9.80 -2.58 -0.92
N TYR A 95 9.96 -3.65 -1.68
CA TYR A 95 11.24 -4.26 -2.04
C TYR A 95 11.23 -4.51 -3.56
N ASP A 96 12.22 -4.02 -4.28
CA ASP A 96 12.28 -4.15 -5.74
C ASP A 96 13.39 -5.09 -6.22
N ASN A 97 13.36 -5.41 -7.52
CA ASN A 97 14.35 -6.22 -8.23
C ASN A 97 15.74 -5.60 -8.33
N GLN A 98 15.94 -4.38 -7.82
CA GLN A 98 17.22 -3.69 -7.77
C GLN A 98 17.81 -3.68 -6.35
N GLY A 99 17.12 -4.28 -5.38
CA GLY A 99 17.55 -4.35 -3.99
C GLY A 99 17.21 -3.10 -3.18
N ASN A 100 16.37 -2.20 -3.70
CA ASN A 100 15.91 -1.04 -2.95
C ASN A 100 14.84 -1.45 -1.93
N LEU A 101 14.87 -0.75 -0.79
CA LEU A 101 13.85 -0.82 0.25
C LEU A 101 13.24 0.58 0.39
N ASN A 102 11.93 0.69 0.21
CA ASN A 102 11.22 1.93 0.49
C ASN A 102 10.20 1.73 1.61
N LYS A 103 9.99 2.80 2.39
CA LYS A 103 9.02 2.84 3.47
C LYS A 103 8.19 4.10 3.35
N TYR A 104 6.87 3.96 3.37
CA TYR A 104 5.96 5.11 3.37
C TYR A 104 4.91 4.97 4.45
N GLN A 105 4.39 6.12 4.87
CA GLN A 105 3.20 6.22 5.70
C GLN A 105 2.13 6.97 4.92
N ALA A 106 0.88 6.57 5.10
CA ALA A 106 -0.25 7.15 4.40
C ALA A 106 -1.47 7.32 5.31
N THR A 107 -2.24 8.37 5.06
CA THR A 107 -3.57 8.59 5.64
C THR A 107 -4.61 8.56 4.53
N LEU A 108 -5.77 7.97 4.82
CA LEU A 108 -6.91 8.02 3.92
C LEU A 108 -7.71 9.29 4.24
N LEU A 109 -7.92 10.13 3.22
CA LEU A 109 -8.73 11.34 3.34
C LEU A 109 -10.10 11.10 2.71
N ASP A 110 -11.17 11.26 3.49
CA ASP A 110 -12.54 11.24 2.95
C ASP A 110 -12.75 12.46 2.06
N SER A 111 -12.80 12.22 0.76
CA SER A 111 -12.97 13.16 -0.35
C SER A 111 -11.76 14.04 -0.70
N TYR A 112 -11.22 13.78 -1.90
CA TYR A 112 -10.45 14.74 -2.67
C TYR A 112 -11.39 15.89 -3.07
N LYS A 113 -11.41 16.98 -2.30
CA LYS A 113 -11.91 18.26 -2.83
C LYS A 113 -10.93 18.69 -3.90
N LYS A 114 -11.33 18.60 -5.17
CA LYS A 114 -10.63 19.22 -6.28
C LYS A 114 -10.30 20.66 -5.88
N ARG A 115 -9.01 21.01 -5.79
CA ARG A 115 -8.62 22.41 -5.64
C ARG A 115 -8.99 23.09 -6.96
N ASP A 116 -9.88 24.08 -6.88
CA ASP A 116 -10.20 25.00 -7.98
C ASP A 116 -8.96 25.82 -8.38
#